data_AF-A0A257MTJ3-F1
#
_entry.id   AF-A0A257MTJ3-F1
#
_cell.length_a   1.000
_cell.length_b   1.000
_cell.length_c   1.000
_cell.angle_alpha   90.00
_cell.angle_beta   90.00
_cell.angle_gamma   90.00
#
_symmetry.space_group_name_H-M   'P 1'
#
loop_
_entity.id
_entity.type
_entity.pdbx_description
1 polymer ?
#
loop_
_entity_poly.entity_id
_entity_poly.type
_entity_poly.pdbx_seq_one_letter_code
_entity_poly.pdbx_strand_id
1 'polypeptide(L)'
;MLRAVMEKTGKAGLGKITFRSKERMVLVHYYRGAIVATTLHYVDEVMDPQIFPALKGLAEPVEKEMDLAIQIIKGLSGDLDLSGFKDRYKEQIEIMVKSKMAGTISIPEKKTAKTPGKNLMESLRLTAESLKK
;
A
#
# COMPACT_ATOMS: atom_id res chain seq x y z
N MET A 1 -28.12 -15.95 -8.84
CA MET A 1 -29.11 -15.60 -7.80
C MET A 1 -28.48 -15.01 -6.54
N LEU A 2 -27.48 -15.65 -5.92
CA LEU A 2 -26.85 -15.16 -4.68
C LEU A 2 -26.35 -13.70 -4.77
N ARG A 3 -25.70 -13.34 -5.88
CA ARG A 3 -25.27 -11.96 -6.17
C ARG A 3 -26.40 -10.94 -6.05
N ALA A 4 -27.54 -11.21 -6.69
CA ALA A 4 -28.69 -10.29 -6.73
C ALA A 4 -29.38 -10.18 -5.36
N VAL A 5 -29.37 -11.26 -4.58
CA VAL A 5 -29.89 -11.25 -3.20
C VAL A 5 -28.99 -10.40 -2.31
N MET A 6 -27.67 -10.62 -2.33
CA MET A 6 -26.72 -9.84 -1.53
C MET A 6 -26.74 -8.35 -1.89
N GLU A 7 -26.86 -8.02 -3.17
CA GLU A 7 -27.03 -6.64 -3.66
C GLU A 7 -28.31 -6.01 -3.13
N LYS A 8 -29.44 -6.72 -3.18
CA LYS A 8 -30.73 -6.19 -2.70
C LYS A 8 -30.82 -6.08 -1.19
N THR A 9 -30.20 -7.00 -0.45
CA THR A 9 -30.31 -7.04 1.02
C THR A 9 -29.19 -6.28 1.74
N GLY A 10 -28.10 -5.92 1.04
CA GLY A 10 -26.90 -5.32 1.65
C GLY A 10 -26.24 -6.23 2.69
N LYS A 11 -26.50 -7.54 2.64
CA LYS A 11 -25.99 -8.52 3.61
C LYS A 11 -24.76 -9.22 3.05
N ALA A 12 -23.81 -9.50 3.92
CA ALA A 12 -22.63 -10.30 3.63
C ALA A 12 -22.70 -11.65 4.38
N GLY A 13 -22.07 -12.67 3.81
CA GLY A 13 -21.87 -13.95 4.48
C GLY A 13 -20.56 -13.96 5.24
N LEU A 14 -20.57 -14.48 6.46
CA LEU A 14 -19.36 -14.75 7.24
C LEU A 14 -19.10 -16.25 7.24
N GLY A 15 -17.84 -16.65 7.06
CA GLY A 15 -17.46 -18.05 7.08
C GLY A 15 -15.99 -18.25 7.33
N LYS A 16 -15.56 -19.50 7.15
CA LYS A 16 -14.16 -19.90 7.26
C LYS A 16 -13.73 -20.59 5.97
N ILE A 17 -12.51 -20.31 5.55
CA ILE A 17 -11.88 -20.96 4.39
C ILE A 17 -10.48 -21.43 4.76
N THR A 18 -10.11 -22.61 4.30
CA THR A 18 -8.75 -23.14 4.48
C THR A 18 -7.91 -22.81 3.25
N PHE A 19 -6.84 -22.05 3.44
CA PHE A 19 -5.90 -21.70 2.37
C PHE A 19 -4.48 -22.15 2.74
N ARG A 20 -3.87 -23.02 1.94
CA ARG A 20 -2.51 -23.57 2.15
C ARG A 20 -2.28 -24.05 3.59
N SER A 21 -3.22 -24.85 4.08
CA SER A 21 -3.19 -25.49 5.42
C SER A 21 -3.51 -24.60 6.62
N LYS A 22 -3.92 -23.33 6.43
CA LYS A 22 -4.42 -22.47 7.53
C LYS A 22 -5.87 -22.06 7.30
N GLU A 23 -6.71 -22.26 8.30
CA GLU A 23 -8.08 -21.75 8.35
C GLU A 23 -8.07 -20.24 8.60
N ARG A 24 -8.81 -19.48 7.80
CA ARG A 24 -8.98 -18.03 7.96
C ARG A 24 -10.45 -17.65 7.94
N MET A 25 -10.79 -16.60 8.66
CA MET A 25 -12.12 -16.01 8.61
C MET A 25 -12.29 -15.23 7.31
N VAL A 26 -13.43 -15.37 6.65
CA VAL A 26 -13.71 -14.73 5.36
C VAL A 26 -15.09 -14.07 5.39
N LEU A 27 -15.14 -12.86 4.86
CA LEU A 27 -16.35 -12.13 4.53
C LEU A 27 -16.63 -12.26 3.04
N VAL A 28 -17.76 -12.85 2.69
CA VAL A 28 -18.24 -12.95 1.31
C VAL A 28 -19.30 -11.87 1.09
N HIS A 29 -19.00 -10.90 0.25
CA HIS A 29 -19.91 -9.77 0.00
C HIS A 29 -20.00 -9.41 -1.47
N TYR A 30 -21.05 -8.66 -1.80
CA TYR A 30 -21.20 -8.07 -3.12
C TYR A 30 -20.27 -6.86 -3.27
N TYR A 31 -19.62 -6.74 -4.43
CA TYR A 31 -18.84 -5.58 -4.80
C TYR A 31 -18.84 -5.40 -6.32
N ARG A 32 -19.33 -4.25 -6.80
CA ARG A 32 -19.30 -3.81 -8.21
C ARG A 32 -19.68 -4.91 -9.23
N GLY A 33 -20.81 -5.58 -9.03
CA GLY A 33 -21.27 -6.61 -9.97
C GLY A 33 -20.70 -8.01 -9.74
N ALA A 34 -19.83 -8.20 -8.74
CA ALA A 34 -19.19 -9.48 -8.43
C ALA A 34 -19.38 -9.87 -6.96
N ILE A 35 -19.11 -11.15 -6.66
CA ILE A 35 -18.98 -11.64 -5.29
C ILE A 35 -17.49 -11.66 -4.97
N VAL A 36 -17.12 -11.01 -3.87
CA VAL A 36 -15.74 -10.90 -3.39
C VAL A 36 -15.63 -11.59 -2.04
N ALA A 37 -14.56 -12.37 -1.87
CA ALA A 37 -14.18 -12.96 -0.60
C ALA A 37 -13.02 -12.15 -0.01
N THR A 38 -13.28 -11.48 1.11
CA THR A 38 -12.30 -10.69 1.84
C THR A 38 -11.87 -11.45 3.08
N THR A 39 -10.59 -11.78 3.18
CA THR A 39 -10.03 -12.43 4.37
C THR A 39 -9.97 -11.43 5.52
N LEU A 40 -10.44 -11.85 6.70
CA LEU A 40 -10.45 -11.04 7.91
C LEU A 40 -9.34 -11.51 8.86
N HIS A 41 -8.80 -10.55 9.60
CA HIS A 41 -7.89 -10.82 10.71
C HIS A 41 -8.65 -11.28 11.94
N TYR A 42 -8.09 -12.23 12.68
CA TYR A 42 -8.59 -12.56 14.01
C TYR A 42 -8.19 -11.49 15.04
N VAL A 43 -8.86 -11.48 16.19
CA VAL A 43 -8.61 -10.48 17.25
C VAL A 43 -7.17 -10.54 17.76
N ASP A 44 -6.59 -11.73 17.83
CA ASP A 44 -5.20 -11.98 18.22
C ASP A 44 -4.18 -11.60 17.14
N GLU A 45 -4.59 -11.44 15.89
CA GLU A 45 -3.74 -10.95 14.79
C GLU A 45 -3.68 -9.41 14.75
N VAL A 46 -4.60 -8.72 15.43
CA VAL A 46 -4.65 -7.26 15.48
C VAL A 46 -3.93 -6.78 16.74
N MET A 47 -2.80 -6.11 16.55
CA MET A 47 -2.04 -5.52 17.65
C MET A 47 -2.54 -4.11 17.95
N ASP A 48 -2.78 -3.81 19.23
CA ASP A 48 -3.14 -2.45 19.66
C ASP A 48 -1.93 -1.50 19.49
N PRO A 49 -2.07 -0.43 18.67
CA PRO A 49 -1.01 0.56 18.51
C PRO A 49 -0.61 1.25 19.83
N GLN A 50 -1.51 1.36 20.81
CA GLN A 50 -1.24 2.03 22.08
C GLN A 50 -0.21 1.30 22.96
N ILE A 51 0.16 0.08 22.60
CA ILE A 51 1.23 -0.66 23.28
C ILE A 51 2.59 0.02 23.03
N PHE A 52 2.77 0.72 21.90
CA PHE A 52 4.05 1.36 21.55
C PHE A 52 4.25 2.67 22.33
N PRO A 53 5.29 2.77 23.19
CA PRO A 53 5.57 4.00 23.94
C PRO A 53 5.85 5.20 23.03
N ALA A 54 6.41 4.96 21.84
CA ALA A 54 6.71 5.99 20.85
C ALA A 54 5.47 6.73 20.31
N LEU A 55 4.28 6.12 20.42
CA LEU A 55 3.03 6.74 20.00
C LEU A 55 2.35 7.52 21.14
N LYS A 56 2.81 7.35 22.40
CA LYS A 56 2.26 8.06 23.56
C LYS A 56 2.88 9.44 23.65
N GLY A 57 2.05 10.48 23.68
CA GLY A 57 2.51 11.85 23.83
C GLY A 57 3.14 12.44 22.57
N LEU A 58 2.80 11.91 21.38
CA LEU A 58 3.10 12.59 20.13
C LEU A 58 2.50 13.99 20.18
N ALA A 59 3.34 15.01 19.99
CA ALA A 59 2.90 16.38 19.91
C ALA A 59 1.99 16.54 18.69
N GLU A 60 0.88 17.24 18.87
CA GLU A 60 0.07 17.64 17.73
C GLU A 60 0.88 18.61 16.85
N PRO A 61 0.84 18.43 15.52
CA PRO A 61 1.54 19.32 14.60
C PRO A 61 1.00 20.75 14.71
N VAL A 62 1.88 21.73 14.56
CA VAL A 62 1.50 23.15 14.55
C VAL A 62 0.69 23.44 13.27
N GLU A 63 -0.32 24.31 13.36
CA GLU A 63 -1.22 24.67 12.25
C GLU A 63 -0.48 25.01 10.95
N LYS A 64 0.62 25.78 11.04
CA LYS A 64 1.47 26.15 9.88
C LYS A 64 2.13 24.94 9.20
N GLU A 65 2.53 23.94 9.97
CA GLU A 65 3.13 22.71 9.43
C GLU A 65 2.08 21.83 8.77
N MET A 66 0.87 21.78 9.37
CA MET A 66 -0.28 21.09 8.80
C MET A 66 -0.68 21.70 7.45
N ASP A 67 -0.80 23.03 7.37
CA ASP A 67 -1.16 23.73 6.14
C ASP A 67 -0.16 23.48 5.01
N LEU A 68 1.14 23.51 5.32
CA LEU A 68 2.19 23.20 4.36
C LEU A 68 2.09 21.75 3.88
N ALA A 69 1.87 20.79 4.79
CA ALA A 69 1.72 19.38 4.44
C ALA A 69 0.48 19.16 3.54
N ILE A 70 -0.64 19.81 3.83
CA ILE A 70 -1.86 19.75 3.01
C ILE A 70 -1.60 20.31 1.60
N GLN A 71 -0.86 21.42 1.47
CA GLN A 71 -0.51 21.97 0.16
C GLN A 71 0.35 21.02 -0.66
N ILE A 72 1.34 20.36 -0.03
CA ILE A 72 2.19 19.37 -0.69
C ILE A 72 1.35 18.18 -1.16
N ILE A 73 0.49 17.64 -0.29
CA ILE A 73 -0.40 16.53 -0.65
C ILE A 73 -1.30 16.93 -1.82
N LYS A 74 -1.91 18.12 -1.80
CA LYS A 74 -2.74 18.60 -2.93
C LYS A 74 -1.96 18.72 -4.24
N GLY A 75 -0.70 19.17 -4.19
CA GLY A 75 0.15 19.28 -5.39
C GLY A 75 0.62 17.93 -5.94
N LEU A 76 0.76 16.91 -5.08
CA LEU A 76 1.21 15.56 -5.46
C LEU A 76 0.06 14.56 -5.67
N SER A 77 -1.16 14.93 -5.28
CA SER A 77 -2.33 14.08 -5.45
C SER A 77 -2.82 14.15 -6.90
N GLY A 78 -3.26 13.01 -7.42
CA GLY A 78 -3.86 12.88 -8.73
C GLY A 78 -4.74 11.64 -8.77
N ASP A 79 -5.23 11.27 -9.94
CA ASP A 79 -6.03 10.06 -10.10
C ASP A 79 -5.19 8.81 -9.83
N LEU A 80 -5.73 7.90 -9.01
CA LEU A 80 -5.07 6.66 -8.65
C LEU A 80 -5.14 5.67 -9.83
N ASP A 81 -4.12 5.70 -10.69
CA ASP A 81 -3.93 4.69 -11.73
C ASP A 81 -3.05 3.54 -11.23
N LEU A 82 -3.69 2.41 -10.92
CA LEU A 82 -3.00 1.19 -10.47
C LEU A 82 -2.23 0.50 -11.59
N SER A 83 -2.50 0.81 -12.86
CA SER A 83 -1.81 0.20 -14.00
C SER A 83 -0.33 0.64 -14.11
N GLY A 84 0.00 1.80 -13.53
CA GLY A 84 1.38 2.29 -13.42
C GLY A 84 2.23 1.56 -12.38
N PHE A 85 1.61 0.79 -11.47
CA PHE A 85 2.33 0.05 -10.43
C PHE A 85 2.84 -1.28 -10.99
N LYS A 86 4.04 -1.24 -11.56
CA LYS A 86 4.68 -2.44 -12.11
C LYS A 86 5.27 -3.33 -11.02
N ASP A 87 5.08 -4.64 -11.19
CA ASP A 87 5.77 -5.65 -10.40
C ASP A 87 7.25 -5.68 -10.78
N ARG A 88 8.04 -4.86 -10.08
CA ARG A 88 9.49 -4.77 -10.30
C ARG A 88 10.18 -6.11 -10.09
N TYR A 89 9.67 -6.98 -9.21
CA TYR A 89 10.29 -8.28 -8.99
C TYR A 89 10.14 -9.16 -10.25
N LYS A 90 8.94 -9.20 -10.82
CA LYS A 90 8.67 -9.90 -12.07
C LYS A 90 9.50 -9.34 -13.23
N GLU A 91 9.59 -8.02 -13.38
CA GLU A 91 10.43 -7.39 -14.42
C GLU A 91 11.90 -7.80 -14.28
N GLN A 92 12.45 -7.79 -13.06
CA GLN A 92 13.84 -8.18 -12.82
C GLN A 92 14.10 -9.66 -13.12
N ILE A 93 13.12 -10.53 -12.85
CA ILE A 93 13.21 -11.94 -13.25
C ILE A 93 13.20 -12.09 -14.77
N GLU A 94 12.30 -11.40 -15.47
CA GLU A 94 12.25 -11.46 -16.93
C GLU A 94 13.55 -10.97 -17.58
N ILE A 95 14.14 -9.90 -17.04
CA ILE A 95 15.45 -9.39 -17.47
C ILE A 95 16.53 -10.47 -17.22
N MET A 96 16.57 -11.05 -16.02
CA MET A 96 17.55 -12.08 -15.67
C MET A 96 17.42 -13.32 -16.55
N VAL A 97 16.20 -13.75 -16.86
CA VAL A 97 15.93 -14.90 -17.76
C VAL A 97 16.43 -14.58 -19.16
N LYS A 98 16.10 -13.40 -19.72
CA LYS A 98 16.59 -12.97 -21.04
C LYS A 98 18.11 -12.87 -21.10
N SER A 99 18.73 -12.32 -20.07
CA SER A 99 20.19 -12.21 -19.94
C SER A 99 20.87 -13.58 -19.88
N LYS A 100 20.32 -14.53 -19.11
CA LYS A 100 20.80 -15.92 -19.06
C LYS A 100 20.67 -16.63 -20.41
N MET A 101 19.55 -16.45 -21.13
CA MET A 101 19.36 -17.03 -22.48
C MET A 101 20.32 -16.42 -23.51
N ALA A 102 20.68 -15.15 -23.36
CA ALA A 102 21.65 -14.44 -24.21
C ALA A 102 23.13 -14.66 -23.79
N GLY A 103 23.41 -15.53 -22.81
CA GLY A 103 24.77 -15.85 -22.36
C GLY A 103 25.49 -14.73 -21.60
N THR A 104 24.81 -13.63 -21.26
CA THR A 104 25.38 -12.48 -20.55
C THR A 104 24.81 -12.45 -19.15
N ILE A 105 25.61 -12.69 -18.10
CA ILE A 105 25.12 -12.61 -16.72
C ILE A 105 25.05 -11.14 -16.31
N SER A 106 23.93 -10.47 -16.63
CA SER A 106 23.64 -9.14 -16.10
C SER A 106 23.02 -9.29 -14.71
N ILE A 107 23.80 -8.93 -13.69
CA ILE A 107 23.30 -8.78 -12.32
C ILE A 107 22.68 -7.39 -12.27
N PRO A 108 21.37 -7.23 -11.98
CA PRO A 108 20.77 -5.91 -11.93
C PRO A 108 21.44 -5.06 -10.85
N GLU A 109 21.89 -3.87 -11.22
CA GLU A 109 22.53 -2.93 -10.29
C GLU A 109 21.61 -2.64 -9.11
N LYS A 110 22.12 -2.93 -7.91
CA LYS A 110 21.48 -2.56 -6.66
C LYS A 110 21.49 -1.03 -6.60
N LYS A 111 20.33 -0.40 -6.84
CA LYS A 111 20.16 1.04 -6.58
C LYS A 111 20.64 1.33 -5.17
N THR A 112 21.76 2.03 -5.04
CA THR A 112 22.26 2.52 -3.77
C THR A 112 21.19 3.38 -3.15
N ALA A 113 20.75 3.02 -1.93
CA ALA A 113 19.84 3.84 -1.17
C ALA A 113 20.48 5.24 -1.05
N LYS A 114 19.76 6.29 -1.46
CA LYS A 114 20.20 7.66 -1.21
C LYS A 114 20.48 7.78 0.28
N THR A 115 21.67 8.30 0.61
CA THR A 115 22.11 8.59 1.97
C THR A 115 20.99 9.30 2.73
N PRO A 116 20.77 9.02 4.02
CA PRO A 116 19.79 9.76 4.82
C PRO A 116 20.17 11.24 4.80
N GLY A 117 19.45 12.02 4.01
CA GLY A 117 19.66 13.45 3.88
C GLY A 117 19.41 14.10 5.23
N LYS A 118 20.36 14.90 5.69
CA LYS A 118 20.22 15.80 6.82
C LYS A 118 18.92 16.60 6.67
N ASN A 119 18.12 16.62 7.74
CA ASN A 119 16.94 17.45 7.95
C ASN A 119 15.74 17.22 6.99
N LEU A 120 14.76 16.45 7.47
CA LEU A 120 13.50 16.14 6.77
C LEU A 120 12.74 17.40 6.33
N MET A 121 12.76 18.46 7.16
CA MET A 121 12.09 19.73 6.85
C MET A 121 12.68 20.45 5.64
N GLU A 122 13.98 20.36 5.41
CA GLU A 122 14.62 20.93 4.22
C GLU A 122 14.25 20.13 2.97
N SER A 123 14.23 18.80 3.07
CA SER A 123 13.81 17.92 1.98
C SER A 123 12.35 18.16 1.57
N LEU A 124 11.46 18.41 2.54
CA LEU A 124 10.06 18.73 2.29
C LEU A 124 9.89 20.12 1.65
N ARG A 125 10.64 21.14 2.10
CA ARG A 125 10.62 22.48 1.48
C ARG A 125 11.11 22.46 0.04
N LEU A 126 12.22 21.75 -0.23
CA LEU A 126 12.76 21.61 -1.59
C LEU A 126 11.76 20.92 -2.53
N THR A 127 10.99 19.96 -2.02
CA THR A 127 9.93 19.29 -2.79
C THR A 127 8.74 20.23 -3.03
N ALA A 128 8.39 21.09 -2.08
CA ALA A 128 7.34 22.10 -2.27
C ALA A 128 7.75 23.19 -3.28
N GLU A 129 9.03 23.56 -3.33
CA GLU A 129 9.56 24.56 -4.28
C GLU A 129 9.66 24.01 -5.71
N SER A 130 10.03 22.73 -5.89
CA SER A 130 10.10 22.11 -7.21
C SER A 130 8.74 21.95 -7.89
N LEU A 131 7.65 21.91 -7.12
CA LEU A 131 6.26 21.83 -7.60
C LEU A 131 5.67 23.19 -8.01
N LYS A 132 6.35 24.32 -7.73
CA LYS A 132 5.90 25.67 -8.11
C LYS A 132 6.44 26.16 -9.47
N LYS A 133 7.28 25.36 -10.14
CA LYS A 133 7.75 25.60 -11.52
C LYS A 133 6.90 24.82 -12.51
#